data_AF-A0A498NQ97-F1
#
_entry.id   AF-A0A498NQ97-F1
#
_cell.length_a   1.000
_cell.length_b   1.000
_cell.length_c   1.000
_cell.angle_alpha   90.00
_cell.angle_beta   90.00
_cell.angle_gamma   90.00
#
_symmetry.space_group_name_H-M   'P 1'
#
loop_
_entity.id
_entity.type
_entity.pdbx_description
1 polymer ?
#
loop_
_entity_poly.entity_id
_entity_poly.type
_entity_poly.pdbx_seq_one_letter_code
_entity_poly.pdbx_strand_id
1 'polypeptide(L)'
;MKKHVQKDRKSSSTRLLSFLALINSYVPGSHLSKLFCEEFMDQTEQPTDEGNPTLETIMKPFMDLIVISSEGDQKANYIRLAHPMIAHTCLKMLNEHKVTRFDIAQDFLNSLLASDLFSEDPFYPQTLARLYYIEVKEDDKYEEARKWAEEAIDREKKNSHIRDTLGQVHKNHLLHETEKPSSDINVCKIIHPKMRLEHTEQEYSKFISSLKGDVETKCDFFEWYLAFSRQSFEKEDPDYIQKEVEECYMYYFKLDKQAGKILDKKKNKYSGELLHILKSDISVFDQYKSKIEKPQPDSESQTVLYILANIICSDSGEQFEKIKEFQARLQKLWLREMQDRRPEFYLLILLLFWPDDVQPAITNPPNLEKCLRKMRHSYKSKYQKYLRGRYLLPLFFLAKRKGLQRLIYTLKLSQTDLERLTEGDGSEEIKDLQRINGQVRDHKVFAITGEKQIQVTPHDRASVCKQGQVSFYLGFNIRGPVAYNIRYKDTFEDYYVKKANERIKQTKKPPK
;
A
#
# COMPACT_ATOMS: atom_id res chain seq x y z
N MET A 1 15.56 -32.23 -28.57
CA MET A 1 16.37 -31.53 -27.54
C MET A 1 17.65 -32.28 -27.14
N LYS A 2 17.66 -33.25 -26.20
CA LYS A 2 18.91 -33.85 -25.65
C LYS A 2 19.91 -34.35 -26.71
N LYS A 3 19.43 -35.09 -27.71
CA LYS A 3 20.28 -35.58 -28.83
C LYS A 3 20.90 -34.46 -29.67
N HIS A 4 20.17 -33.35 -29.87
CA HIS A 4 20.65 -32.17 -30.59
C HIS A 4 21.73 -31.44 -29.80
N VAL A 5 21.46 -31.13 -28.53
CA VAL A 5 22.43 -30.48 -27.64
C VAL A 5 23.70 -31.32 -27.48
N GLN A 6 23.59 -32.64 -27.42
CA GLN A 6 24.75 -33.53 -27.33
C GLN A 6 25.66 -33.46 -28.58
N LYS A 7 25.05 -33.39 -29.77
CA LYS A 7 25.73 -33.40 -31.06
C LYS A 7 26.28 -32.02 -31.43
N ASP A 8 25.49 -30.97 -31.20
CA ASP A 8 25.68 -29.63 -31.75
C ASP A 8 25.75 -28.58 -30.62
N ARG A 9 26.65 -28.82 -29.65
CA ARG A 9 26.81 -28.03 -28.41
C ARG A 9 27.10 -26.54 -28.63
N LYS A 10 27.83 -26.23 -29.71
CA LYS A 10 28.23 -24.86 -30.07
C LYS A 10 27.37 -24.26 -31.17
N SER A 11 26.33 -24.94 -31.63
CA SER A 11 25.44 -24.39 -32.65
C SER A 11 24.71 -23.16 -32.11
N SER A 12 24.39 -22.23 -33.01
CA SER A 12 23.69 -20.98 -32.69
C SER A 12 22.35 -21.25 -32.00
N SER A 13 21.63 -22.30 -32.44
CA SER A 13 20.41 -22.78 -31.78
C SER A 13 20.61 -23.16 -30.31
N THR A 14 21.69 -23.90 -29.98
CA THR A 14 21.98 -24.34 -28.62
C THR A 14 22.44 -23.17 -27.75
N ARG A 15 23.21 -22.23 -28.32
CA ARG A 15 23.66 -21.00 -27.64
C ARG A 15 22.48 -20.07 -27.34
N LEU A 16 21.59 -19.83 -28.29
CA LEU A 16 20.41 -18.99 -28.07
C LEU A 16 19.48 -19.59 -27.00
N LEU A 17 19.28 -20.91 -27.03
CA LEU A 17 18.53 -21.61 -25.97
C LEU A 17 19.20 -21.47 -24.61
N SER A 18 20.54 -21.57 -24.54
CA SER A 18 21.26 -21.45 -23.28
C SER A 18 21.16 -20.04 -22.71
N PHE A 19 21.21 -19.00 -23.54
CA PHE A 19 20.98 -17.61 -23.14
C PHE A 19 19.58 -17.43 -22.55
N LEU A 20 18.54 -17.87 -23.28
CA LEU A 20 17.15 -17.82 -22.82
C LEU A 20 16.94 -18.57 -21.50
N ALA A 21 17.55 -19.75 -21.36
CA ALA A 21 17.50 -20.55 -20.15
C ALA A 21 18.22 -19.87 -18.97
N LEU A 22 19.36 -19.22 -19.22
CA LEU A 22 20.10 -18.52 -18.18
C LEU A 22 19.27 -17.36 -17.63
N ILE A 23 18.80 -16.45 -18.49
CA ILE A 23 18.06 -15.27 -18.06
C ILE A 23 16.73 -15.63 -17.39
N ASN A 24 16.00 -16.63 -17.91
CA ASN A 24 14.72 -17.07 -17.32
C ASN A 24 14.89 -17.85 -16.01
N SER A 25 16.08 -18.41 -15.74
CA SER A 25 16.34 -19.06 -14.45
C SER A 25 16.50 -18.04 -13.32
N TYR A 26 16.99 -16.84 -13.64
CA TYR A 26 17.17 -15.73 -12.70
C TYR A 26 15.94 -14.84 -12.61
N VAL A 27 15.27 -14.59 -13.74
CA VAL A 27 14.11 -13.71 -13.83
C VAL A 27 13.02 -14.40 -14.64
N PRO A 28 12.02 -14.99 -13.97
CA PRO A 28 10.90 -15.63 -14.64
C PRO A 28 10.21 -14.66 -15.62
N GLY A 29 10.11 -15.04 -16.90
CA GLY A 29 9.45 -14.24 -17.92
C GLY A 29 10.36 -13.28 -18.69
N SER A 30 11.66 -13.24 -18.39
CA SER A 30 12.63 -12.51 -19.22
C SER A 30 12.64 -13.01 -20.66
N HIS A 31 12.95 -12.10 -21.56
CA HIS A 31 12.92 -12.32 -22.99
C HIS A 31 14.14 -11.69 -23.66
N LEU A 32 14.42 -12.14 -24.88
CA LEU A 32 15.37 -11.50 -25.80
C LEU A 32 14.57 -10.86 -26.92
N SER A 33 15.04 -9.74 -27.45
CA SER A 33 14.43 -9.15 -28.64
C SER A 33 14.70 -10.05 -29.84
N LYS A 34 13.72 -10.15 -30.74
CA LYS A 34 13.88 -10.91 -31.98
C LYS A 34 15.03 -10.36 -32.82
N LEU A 35 15.17 -9.04 -32.85
CA LEU A 35 16.25 -8.34 -33.56
C LEU A 35 17.63 -8.75 -33.05
N PHE A 36 17.84 -8.80 -31.73
CA PHE A 36 19.09 -9.30 -31.15
C PHE A 36 19.36 -10.74 -31.58
N CYS A 37 18.32 -11.58 -31.54
CA CYS A 37 18.47 -12.98 -31.92
C CYS A 37 18.79 -13.15 -33.40
N GLU A 38 18.18 -12.34 -34.28
CA GLU A 38 18.44 -12.31 -35.72
C GLU A 38 19.87 -11.83 -36.02
N GLU A 39 20.32 -10.72 -35.41
CA GLU A 39 21.71 -10.23 -35.56
C GLU A 39 22.74 -11.25 -35.06
N PHE A 40 22.46 -11.89 -33.91
CA PHE A 40 23.30 -12.97 -33.40
C PHE A 40 23.44 -14.13 -34.40
N MET A 41 22.38 -14.46 -35.14
CA MET A 41 22.46 -15.49 -36.19
C MET A 41 23.29 -15.02 -37.38
N ASP A 42 23.09 -13.78 -37.83
CA ASP A 42 23.85 -13.22 -38.96
C ASP A 42 25.36 -13.17 -38.68
N GLN A 43 25.76 -13.00 -37.42
CA GLN A 43 27.16 -13.04 -37.00
C GLN A 43 27.75 -14.45 -36.91
N THR A 44 26.92 -15.50 -36.81
CA THR A 44 27.36 -16.85 -36.44
C THR A 44 27.14 -17.91 -37.52
N GLU A 45 26.20 -17.68 -38.44
CA GLU A 45 25.87 -18.61 -39.53
C GLU A 45 26.44 -18.15 -40.88
N GLN A 46 26.90 -19.09 -41.71
CA GLN A 46 27.36 -18.80 -43.06
C GLN A 46 26.19 -18.81 -44.06
N PRO A 47 26.18 -17.93 -45.08
CA PRO A 47 25.17 -17.95 -46.13
C PRO A 47 25.18 -19.30 -46.86
N THR A 48 24.00 -19.88 -47.08
CA THR A 48 23.84 -21.10 -47.89
C THR A 48 23.37 -20.75 -49.30
N ASP A 49 23.48 -21.70 -50.24
CA ASP A 49 23.01 -21.53 -51.63
C ASP A 49 21.50 -21.20 -51.73
N GLU A 50 20.72 -21.41 -50.66
CA GLU A 50 19.29 -21.09 -50.53
C GLU A 50 19.01 -19.77 -49.80
N GLY A 51 20.05 -19.03 -49.38
CA GLY A 51 19.96 -17.77 -48.61
C GLY A 51 20.36 -17.93 -47.12
N ASN A 52 20.21 -16.85 -46.35
CA ASN A 52 20.45 -16.89 -44.90
C ASN A 52 19.30 -17.63 -44.19
N PRO A 53 19.59 -18.62 -43.34
CA PRO A 53 18.56 -19.36 -42.62
C PRO A 53 17.82 -18.46 -41.64
N THR A 54 16.48 -18.51 -41.65
CA THR A 54 15.66 -17.73 -40.71
C THR A 54 15.84 -18.21 -39.26
N LEU A 55 15.59 -17.31 -38.30
CA LEU A 55 15.60 -17.63 -36.87
C LEU A 55 14.70 -18.83 -36.55
N GLU A 56 13.51 -18.90 -37.13
CA GLU A 56 12.56 -20.00 -36.96
C GLU A 56 13.11 -21.33 -37.50
N THR A 57 13.84 -21.29 -38.63
CA THR A 57 14.51 -22.47 -39.21
C THR A 57 15.59 -23.00 -38.27
N ILE A 58 16.41 -22.11 -37.70
CA ILE A 58 17.53 -22.52 -36.85
C ILE A 58 17.04 -22.94 -35.46
N MET A 59 16.03 -22.27 -34.91
CA MET A 59 15.43 -22.59 -33.61
C MET A 59 14.45 -23.77 -33.66
N LYS A 60 14.19 -24.34 -34.84
CA LYS A 60 13.36 -25.55 -35.04
C LYS A 60 13.57 -26.66 -34.00
N PRO A 61 14.80 -27.00 -33.54
CA PRO A 61 15.00 -28.03 -32.52
C PRO A 61 14.38 -27.73 -31.15
N PHE A 62 14.01 -26.47 -30.88
CA PHE A 62 13.58 -25.95 -29.59
C PHE A 62 12.29 -25.12 -29.66
N MET A 63 11.60 -25.06 -30.81
CA MET A 63 10.39 -24.25 -31.00
C MET A 63 9.30 -24.54 -29.95
N ASP A 64 9.15 -25.79 -29.53
CA ASP A 64 8.15 -26.18 -28.52
C ASP A 64 8.45 -25.63 -27.11
N LEU A 65 9.66 -25.10 -26.89
CA LEU A 65 10.13 -24.59 -25.60
C LEU A 65 10.09 -23.07 -25.51
N ILE A 66 9.94 -22.40 -26.64
CA ILE A 66 9.99 -20.93 -26.75
C ILE A 66 8.65 -20.38 -27.20
N VAL A 67 8.39 -19.14 -26.81
CA VAL A 67 7.27 -18.34 -27.29
C VAL A 67 7.86 -17.17 -28.05
N ILE A 68 7.43 -17.02 -29.31
CA ILE A 68 7.74 -15.88 -30.15
C ILE A 68 6.46 -15.06 -30.24
N SER A 69 6.47 -13.85 -29.68
CA SER A 69 5.32 -12.95 -29.63
C SER A 69 5.51 -11.79 -30.60
N SER A 70 4.44 -11.52 -31.34
CA SER A 70 4.27 -10.33 -32.20
C SER A 70 3.07 -9.56 -31.66
N GLU A 71 3.30 -8.58 -30.80
CA GLU A 71 2.24 -7.62 -30.44
C GLU A 71 2.24 -6.46 -31.45
N GLY A 72 1.05 -6.02 -31.83
CA GLY A 72 0.82 -5.12 -32.97
C GLY A 72 1.43 -3.71 -32.88
N ASP A 73 1.37 -3.03 -34.03
CA ASP A 73 1.65 -1.63 -34.41
C ASP A 73 2.90 -0.88 -33.91
N GLN A 74 3.70 -1.40 -32.98
CA GLN A 74 5.07 -0.92 -32.72
C GLN A 74 6.00 -2.10 -32.49
N LYS A 75 6.74 -2.49 -33.55
CA LYS A 75 7.64 -3.66 -33.61
C LYS A 75 8.70 -3.65 -32.48
N ALA A 76 8.43 -4.37 -31.41
CA ALA A 76 9.47 -5.04 -30.62
C ALA A 76 9.03 -6.50 -30.43
N ASN A 77 9.37 -7.34 -31.41
CA ASN A 77 9.16 -8.79 -31.30
C ASN A 77 10.11 -9.34 -30.23
N TYR A 78 9.63 -10.25 -29.38
CA TYR A 78 10.46 -10.87 -28.33
C TYR A 78 10.31 -12.39 -28.28
N ILE A 79 11.36 -13.04 -27.80
CA ILE A 79 11.51 -14.48 -27.66
C ILE A 79 11.76 -14.79 -26.19
N ARG A 80 10.98 -15.73 -25.63
CA ARG A 80 11.16 -16.19 -24.25
C ARG A 80 10.93 -17.68 -24.12
N LEU A 81 11.32 -18.28 -23.00
CA LEU A 81 10.89 -19.63 -22.68
C LEU A 81 9.41 -19.66 -22.34
N ALA A 82 8.72 -20.72 -22.75
CA ALA A 82 7.29 -20.89 -22.53
C ALA A 82 6.93 -20.98 -21.04
N HIS A 83 7.84 -21.49 -20.20
CA HIS A 83 7.62 -21.61 -18.76
C HIS A 83 8.94 -21.56 -17.95
N PRO A 84 8.97 -20.91 -16.77
CA PRO A 84 10.19 -20.79 -15.95
C PRO A 84 10.84 -22.12 -15.53
N MET A 85 10.05 -23.20 -15.38
CA MET A 85 10.60 -24.54 -15.08
C MET A 85 11.45 -25.12 -16.22
N ILE A 86 11.21 -24.69 -17.46
CA ILE A 86 11.99 -25.12 -18.63
C ILE A 86 13.43 -24.61 -18.49
N ALA A 87 13.60 -23.38 -17.99
CA ALA A 87 14.91 -22.76 -17.80
C ALA A 87 15.84 -23.62 -16.93
N HIS A 88 15.35 -24.03 -15.75
CA HIS A 88 16.10 -24.88 -14.81
C HIS A 88 16.45 -26.24 -15.42
N THR A 89 15.51 -26.83 -16.17
CA THR A 89 15.70 -28.13 -16.82
C THR A 89 16.74 -28.04 -17.94
N CYS A 90 16.69 -26.98 -18.75
CA CYS A 90 17.66 -26.70 -19.81
C CYS A 90 19.07 -26.51 -19.23
N LEU A 91 19.22 -25.70 -18.18
CA LEU A 91 20.51 -25.48 -17.53
C LEU A 91 21.09 -26.76 -16.92
N LYS A 92 20.26 -27.59 -16.28
CA LYS A 92 20.71 -28.88 -15.74
C LYS A 92 21.23 -29.79 -16.86
N MET A 93 20.49 -29.90 -17.96
CA MET A 93 20.89 -30.68 -19.13
C MET A 93 22.18 -30.16 -19.78
N LEU A 94 22.31 -28.84 -19.94
CA LEU A 94 23.51 -28.21 -20.49
C LEU A 94 24.74 -28.52 -19.61
N ASN A 95 24.58 -28.45 -18.29
CA ASN A 95 25.62 -28.79 -17.32
C ASN A 95 26.02 -30.27 -17.37
N GLU A 96 25.05 -31.20 -17.52
CA GLU A 96 25.33 -32.64 -17.77
C GLU A 96 26.20 -32.86 -19.03
N HIS A 97 26.15 -31.93 -19.97
CA HIS A 97 26.96 -31.92 -21.19
C HIS A 97 28.17 -30.97 -21.13
N LYS A 98 28.63 -30.58 -19.93
CA LYS A 98 29.81 -29.72 -19.69
C LYS A 98 29.70 -28.29 -20.24
N VAL A 99 28.47 -27.78 -20.37
CA VAL A 99 28.22 -26.35 -20.64
C VAL A 99 27.73 -25.75 -19.33
N THR A 100 28.62 -25.06 -18.60
CA THR A 100 28.32 -24.52 -17.27
C THR A 100 27.57 -23.19 -17.38
N ARG A 101 26.93 -22.75 -16.29
CA ARG A 101 26.29 -21.42 -16.24
C ARG A 101 27.29 -20.29 -16.52
N PHE A 102 28.52 -20.42 -16.02
CA PHE A 102 29.60 -19.48 -16.27
C PHE A 102 29.95 -19.40 -17.76
N ASP A 103 30.09 -20.55 -18.44
CA ASP A 103 30.39 -20.57 -19.87
C ASP A 103 29.27 -19.89 -20.68
N ILE A 104 28.00 -20.16 -20.32
CA ILE A 104 26.84 -19.54 -20.96
C ILE A 104 26.81 -18.04 -20.68
N ALA A 105 27.09 -17.62 -19.45
CA ALA A 105 27.13 -16.23 -19.04
C ALA A 105 28.16 -15.43 -19.84
N GLN A 106 29.38 -15.97 -19.93
CA GLN A 106 30.48 -15.35 -20.65
C GLN A 106 30.18 -15.27 -22.16
N ASP A 107 29.65 -16.36 -22.73
CA ASP A 107 29.25 -16.40 -24.14
C ASP A 107 28.11 -15.41 -24.46
N PHE A 108 27.12 -15.32 -23.56
CA PHE A 108 26.01 -14.37 -23.70
C PHE A 108 26.49 -12.93 -23.62
N LEU A 109 27.35 -12.62 -22.65
CA LEU A 109 27.93 -11.29 -22.47
C LEU A 109 28.73 -10.86 -23.70
N ASN A 110 29.62 -11.73 -24.18
CA ASN A 110 30.42 -11.43 -25.38
C ASN A 110 29.53 -11.21 -26.61
N SER A 111 28.46 -12.00 -26.75
CA SER A 111 27.51 -11.86 -27.86
C SER A 111 26.70 -10.56 -27.76
N LEU A 112 26.36 -10.12 -26.55
CA LEU A 112 25.65 -8.87 -26.32
C LEU A 112 26.54 -7.64 -26.54
N LEU A 113 27.81 -7.72 -26.14
CA LEU A 113 28.80 -6.64 -26.35
C LEU A 113 29.24 -6.51 -27.82
N ALA A 114 29.15 -7.59 -28.59
CA ALA A 114 29.44 -7.62 -30.03
C ALA A 114 28.25 -7.22 -30.91
N SER A 115 27.08 -7.00 -30.31
CA SER A 115 25.86 -6.55 -31.00
C SER A 115 25.80 -5.02 -30.95
N ASP A 116 25.54 -4.40 -32.10
CA ASP A 116 25.30 -2.95 -32.16
C ASP A 116 23.92 -2.58 -31.56
N LEU A 117 23.11 -3.59 -31.25
CA LEU A 117 21.77 -3.51 -30.68
C LEU A 117 21.77 -3.68 -29.16
N PHE A 118 22.65 -2.97 -28.45
CA PHE A 118 22.50 -2.78 -27.00
C PHE A 118 21.21 -1.97 -26.75
N SER A 119 20.09 -2.69 -26.72
CA SER A 119 18.74 -2.18 -26.81
C SER A 119 18.48 -1.08 -25.79
N GLU A 120 17.64 -0.08 -26.11
CA GLU A 120 17.10 0.87 -25.12
C GLU A 120 16.31 0.18 -24.00
N ASP A 121 16.00 -1.12 -24.16
CA ASP A 121 15.30 -1.92 -23.17
C ASP A 121 16.11 -2.00 -21.85
N PRO A 122 15.51 -1.61 -20.72
CA PRO A 122 16.15 -1.69 -19.39
C PRO A 122 16.41 -3.12 -18.90
N PHE A 123 15.78 -4.15 -19.47
CA PHE A 123 15.94 -5.54 -19.03
C PHE A 123 17.33 -6.11 -19.36
N TYR A 124 18.03 -5.61 -20.38
CA TYR A 124 19.40 -6.03 -20.70
C TYR A 124 20.40 -5.60 -19.63
N PRO A 125 20.56 -4.30 -19.32
CA PRO A 125 21.45 -3.87 -18.23
C PRO A 125 21.00 -4.44 -16.88
N GLN A 126 19.68 -4.64 -16.65
CA GLN A 126 19.20 -5.36 -15.46
C GLN A 126 19.73 -6.80 -15.40
N THR A 127 19.68 -7.53 -16.51
CA THR A 127 20.15 -8.91 -16.61
C THR A 127 21.66 -8.98 -16.44
N LEU A 128 22.41 -8.06 -17.05
CA LEU A 128 23.85 -7.95 -16.88
C LEU A 128 24.23 -7.74 -15.42
N ALA A 129 23.57 -6.79 -14.74
CA ALA A 129 23.81 -6.56 -13.32
C ALA A 129 23.71 -7.85 -12.50
N ARG A 130 22.65 -8.64 -12.73
CA ARG A 130 22.45 -9.94 -12.06
C ARG A 130 23.50 -10.98 -12.45
N LEU A 131 23.86 -11.05 -13.73
CA LEU A 131 24.88 -11.95 -14.22
C LEU A 131 26.24 -11.69 -13.57
N TYR A 132 26.64 -10.42 -13.47
CA TYR A 132 27.91 -10.01 -12.88
C TYR A 132 28.01 -10.41 -11.41
N TYR A 133 27.05 -10.04 -10.55
CA TYR A 133 27.20 -10.35 -9.13
C TYR A 133 27.04 -11.85 -8.80
N ILE A 134 26.37 -12.63 -9.66
CA ILE A 134 26.14 -14.07 -9.45
C ILE A 134 27.26 -14.94 -10.04
N GLU A 135 27.58 -14.76 -11.32
CA GLU A 135 28.38 -15.73 -12.09
C GLU A 135 29.82 -15.27 -12.31
N VAL A 136 30.07 -13.95 -12.41
CA VAL A 136 31.41 -13.45 -12.69
C VAL A 136 32.32 -13.68 -11.49
N LYS A 137 33.57 -14.06 -11.75
CA LYS A 137 34.58 -14.39 -10.73
C LYS A 137 35.65 -13.30 -10.58
N GLU A 138 35.56 -12.25 -11.38
CA GLU A 138 36.46 -11.09 -11.35
C GLU A 138 36.23 -10.26 -10.08
N ASP A 139 37.28 -9.58 -9.61
CA ASP A 139 37.24 -8.82 -8.36
C ASP A 139 36.35 -7.57 -8.43
N ASP A 140 36.20 -7.00 -9.63
CA ASP A 140 35.39 -5.81 -9.92
C ASP A 140 33.94 -6.13 -10.29
N LYS A 141 33.53 -7.41 -10.20
CA LYS A 141 32.19 -7.85 -10.60
C LYS A 141 31.04 -7.07 -9.97
N TYR A 142 31.18 -6.62 -8.72
CA TYR A 142 30.13 -5.86 -8.04
C TYR A 142 30.07 -4.40 -8.51
N GLU A 143 31.20 -3.84 -8.92
CA GLU A 143 31.28 -2.49 -9.50
C GLU A 143 30.64 -2.49 -10.89
N GLU A 144 30.97 -3.48 -11.74
CA GLU A 144 30.32 -3.65 -13.03
C GLU A 144 28.84 -3.98 -12.88
N ALA A 145 28.47 -4.86 -11.94
CA ALA A 145 27.06 -5.13 -11.63
C ALA A 145 26.30 -3.86 -11.23
N ARG A 146 26.94 -2.96 -10.47
CA ARG A 146 26.34 -1.69 -10.04
C ARG A 146 26.12 -0.77 -11.23
N LYS A 147 27.13 -0.56 -12.08
CA LYS A 147 27.02 0.27 -13.30
C LYS A 147 25.86 -0.18 -14.18
N TRP A 148 25.73 -1.49 -14.39
CA TRP A 148 24.61 -2.04 -15.16
C TRP A 148 23.26 -1.89 -14.46
N ALA A 149 23.20 -2.01 -13.13
CA ALA A 149 21.96 -1.76 -12.39
C ALA A 149 21.53 -0.29 -12.49
N GLU A 150 22.48 0.66 -12.43
CA GLU A 150 22.24 2.09 -12.58
C GLU A 150 21.76 2.43 -13.99
N GLU A 151 22.42 1.89 -15.03
CA GLU A 151 22.00 2.04 -16.42
C GLU A 151 20.56 1.54 -16.66
N ALA A 152 20.19 0.40 -16.06
CA ALA A 152 18.82 -0.12 -16.12
C ALA A 152 17.81 0.82 -15.46
N ILE A 153 18.16 1.37 -14.30
CA ILE A 153 17.31 2.33 -13.57
C ILE A 153 17.16 3.62 -14.38
N ASP A 154 18.22 4.09 -15.03
CA ASP A 154 18.17 5.31 -15.82
C ASP A 154 17.26 5.20 -17.04
N ARG A 155 17.22 4.01 -17.66
CA ARG A 155 16.29 3.68 -18.74
C ARG A 155 14.84 3.59 -18.27
N GLU A 156 14.56 3.03 -17.09
CA GLU A 156 13.19 2.92 -16.56
C GLU A 156 13.04 3.22 -15.06
N LYS A 157 13.10 4.51 -14.72
CA LYS A 157 13.15 5.03 -13.34
C LYS A 157 11.99 4.65 -12.43
N LYS A 158 10.82 4.33 -13.00
CA LYS A 158 9.57 4.04 -12.25
C LYS A 158 9.36 2.55 -11.98
N ASN A 159 10.15 1.67 -12.59
CA ASN A 159 9.96 0.23 -12.46
C ASN A 159 10.64 -0.28 -11.19
N SER A 160 9.83 -0.70 -10.21
CA SER A 160 10.32 -1.18 -8.92
C SER A 160 11.13 -2.48 -9.04
N HIS A 161 10.82 -3.33 -10.02
CA HIS A 161 11.57 -4.57 -10.25
C HIS A 161 13.00 -4.28 -10.74
N ILE A 162 13.17 -3.27 -11.59
CA ILE A 162 14.49 -2.83 -12.05
C ILE A 162 15.30 -2.26 -10.88
N ARG A 163 14.68 -1.36 -10.09
CA ARG A 163 15.32 -0.77 -8.90
C ARG A 163 15.74 -1.80 -7.84
N ASP A 164 14.98 -2.90 -7.68
CA ASP A 164 15.35 -4.01 -6.77
C ASP A 164 16.74 -4.58 -7.09
N THR A 165 17.11 -4.59 -8.38
CA THR A 165 18.38 -5.18 -8.84
C THR A 165 19.60 -4.49 -8.23
N LEU A 166 19.58 -3.15 -8.11
CA LEU A 166 20.63 -2.41 -7.43
C LEU A 166 20.72 -2.81 -5.95
N GLY A 167 19.57 -3.00 -5.30
CA GLY A 167 19.50 -3.53 -3.94
C GLY A 167 20.10 -4.94 -3.81
N GLN A 168 19.87 -5.82 -4.79
CA GLN A 168 20.46 -7.16 -4.83
C GLN A 168 21.98 -7.12 -5.04
N VAL A 169 22.48 -6.25 -5.92
CA VAL A 169 23.93 -6.09 -6.15
C VAL A 169 24.61 -5.72 -4.83
N HIS A 170 24.08 -4.69 -4.17
CA HIS A 170 24.55 -4.20 -2.89
C HIS A 170 24.51 -5.25 -1.79
N LYS A 171 23.40 -6.00 -1.68
CA LYS A 171 23.27 -7.10 -0.72
C LYS A 171 24.33 -8.19 -0.94
N ASN A 172 24.52 -8.64 -2.18
CA ASN A 172 25.48 -9.72 -2.48
C ASN A 172 26.93 -9.24 -2.31
N HIS A 173 27.23 -7.99 -2.64
CA HIS A 173 28.56 -7.41 -2.42
C HIS A 173 28.90 -7.38 -0.93
N LEU A 174 27.99 -6.89 -0.09
CA LEU A 174 28.16 -6.87 1.35
C LEU A 174 28.36 -8.28 1.93
N LEU A 175 27.52 -9.24 1.52
CA LEU A 175 27.65 -10.64 1.96
C LEU A 175 29.03 -11.21 1.60
N HIS A 176 29.49 -10.99 0.36
CA HIS A 176 30.80 -11.45 -0.08
C HIS A 176 31.97 -10.82 0.69
N GLU A 177 31.91 -9.53 1.01
CA GLU A 177 32.93 -8.88 1.84
C GLU A 177 32.92 -9.41 3.29
N THR A 178 31.76 -9.82 3.81
CA THR A 178 31.66 -10.44 5.14
C THR A 178 32.12 -11.91 5.19
N GLU A 179 32.11 -12.61 4.06
CA GLU A 179 32.41 -14.05 3.98
C GLU A 179 33.86 -14.38 3.57
N LYS A 180 34.69 -13.41 3.19
CA LYS A 180 36.10 -13.65 2.80
C LYS A 180 36.92 -14.24 3.96
N PRO A 181 37.49 -15.47 3.82
CA PRO A 181 38.37 -16.03 4.82
C PRO A 181 39.73 -15.31 4.79
N SER A 182 39.92 -14.33 5.68
CA SER A 182 40.97 -14.28 6.72
C SER A 182 42.39 -14.86 6.47
N SER A 183 42.88 -15.11 5.25
CA SER A 183 44.21 -15.73 5.05
C SER A 183 45.39 -14.74 4.94
N ASP A 184 45.18 -13.45 4.71
CA ASP A 184 46.26 -12.43 4.69
C ASP A 184 46.32 -11.58 5.95
N ILE A 185 45.94 -12.19 7.07
CA ILE A 185 45.66 -11.48 8.32
C ILE A 185 46.90 -10.89 9.00
N ASN A 186 48.14 -11.27 8.68
CA ASN A 186 49.29 -10.78 9.43
C ASN A 186 50.10 -9.66 8.77
N VAL A 187 49.86 -9.31 7.50
CA VAL A 187 50.55 -8.16 6.85
C VAL A 187 49.56 -7.08 6.37
N CYS A 188 48.35 -7.44 5.96
CA CYS A 188 47.36 -6.45 5.51
C CYS A 188 46.51 -5.85 6.64
N LYS A 189 46.50 -6.40 7.86
CA LYS A 189 45.68 -5.89 8.99
C LYS A 189 45.96 -4.44 9.41
N ILE A 190 47.10 -3.86 9.03
CA ILE A 190 47.51 -2.54 9.52
C ILE A 190 47.12 -1.40 8.56
N ILE A 191 46.98 -1.64 7.24
CA ILE A 191 46.94 -0.53 6.26
C ILE A 191 45.75 -0.55 5.29
N HIS A 192 45.18 -1.70 4.90
CA HIS A 192 44.20 -1.74 3.78
C HIS A 192 42.71 -2.02 4.07
N PRO A 193 42.28 -2.74 5.14
CA PRO A 193 40.87 -3.04 5.36
C PRO A 193 40.03 -1.80 5.64
N LYS A 194 40.55 -0.85 6.42
CA LYS A 194 39.82 0.38 6.77
C LYS A 194 39.50 1.23 5.56
N MET A 195 40.42 1.38 4.61
CA MET A 195 40.21 2.25 3.46
C MET A 195 39.16 1.70 2.47
N ARG A 196 39.11 0.38 2.24
CA ARG A 196 38.11 -0.25 1.36
C ARG A 196 36.74 -0.35 2.01
N LEU A 197 36.67 -0.69 3.31
CA LEU A 197 35.43 -0.69 4.09
C LEU A 197 34.88 0.72 4.28
N GLU A 198 35.71 1.74 4.47
CA GLU A 198 35.26 3.14 4.57
C GLU A 198 34.66 3.63 3.26
N HIS A 199 35.24 3.26 2.11
CA HIS A 199 34.69 3.66 0.80
C HIS A 199 33.37 2.95 0.49
N THR A 200 33.26 1.65 0.79
CA THR A 200 31.99 0.92 0.66
C THR A 200 30.97 1.39 1.69
N GLU A 201 31.31 1.56 2.97
CA GLU A 201 30.43 2.14 3.99
C GLU A 201 29.94 3.55 3.60
N GLN A 202 30.79 4.40 3.01
CA GLN A 202 30.38 5.71 2.52
C GLN A 202 29.42 5.63 1.32
N GLU A 203 29.66 4.72 0.37
CA GLU A 203 28.76 4.47 -0.76
C GLU A 203 27.40 3.91 -0.29
N TYR A 204 27.40 2.91 0.59
CA TYR A 204 26.19 2.35 1.19
C TYR A 204 25.47 3.35 2.10
N SER A 205 26.19 4.20 2.82
CA SER A 205 25.61 5.25 3.64
C SER A 205 24.86 6.28 2.79
N LYS A 206 25.40 6.66 1.63
CA LYS A 206 24.70 7.52 0.66
C LYS A 206 23.44 6.85 0.12
N PHE A 207 23.52 5.56 -0.24
CA PHE A 207 22.35 4.78 -0.70
C PHE A 207 21.29 4.61 0.39
N ILE A 208 21.66 4.24 1.61
CA ILE A 208 20.73 4.13 2.75
C ILE A 208 20.11 5.50 3.06
N SER A 209 20.90 6.57 2.99
CA SER A 209 20.40 7.93 3.18
C SER A 209 19.42 8.35 2.08
N SER A 210 19.64 7.94 0.82
CA SER A 210 18.71 8.22 -0.27
C SER A 210 17.38 7.49 -0.10
N LEU A 211 17.37 6.32 0.56
CA LEU A 211 16.16 5.55 0.86
C LEU A 211 15.36 6.07 2.06
N LYS A 212 15.95 6.88 2.96
CA LYS A 212 15.25 7.37 4.18
C LYS A 212 13.92 8.07 3.86
N GLY A 213 13.88 8.92 2.83
CA GLY A 213 12.66 9.62 2.43
C GLY A 213 11.56 8.70 1.90
N ASP A 214 11.94 7.66 1.15
CA ASP A 214 11.02 6.64 0.66
C ASP A 214 10.46 5.80 1.81
N VAL A 215 11.31 5.42 2.77
CA VAL A 215 10.90 4.69 3.98
C VAL A 215 9.96 5.53 4.83
N GLU A 216 10.27 6.81 5.06
CA GLU A 216 9.36 7.74 5.75
C GLU A 216 8.00 7.81 5.09
N THR A 217 7.97 8.03 3.77
CA THR A 217 6.72 8.17 3.00
C THR A 217 5.88 6.89 3.07
N LYS A 218 6.52 5.72 3.00
CA LYS A 218 5.84 4.42 3.13
C LYS A 218 5.33 4.18 4.55
N CYS A 219 6.09 4.58 5.57
CA CYS A 219 5.65 4.48 6.96
C CYS A 219 4.43 5.38 7.20
N ASP A 220 4.49 6.65 6.78
CA ASP A 220 3.34 7.56 6.85
C ASP A 220 2.10 6.97 6.15
N PHE A 221 2.31 6.30 5.02
CA PHE A 221 1.25 5.60 4.30
C PHE A 221 0.58 4.52 5.15
N PHE A 222 1.37 3.60 5.71
CA PHE A 222 0.84 2.52 6.54
C PHE A 222 0.17 3.05 7.81
N GLU A 223 0.65 4.17 8.34
CA GLU A 223 0.05 4.80 9.50
C GLU A 223 -1.41 5.19 9.24
N TRP A 224 -1.69 6.04 8.24
CA TRP A 224 -3.08 6.42 7.97
C TRP A 224 -3.91 5.28 7.37
N TYR A 225 -3.28 4.35 6.64
CA TYR A 225 -3.95 3.18 6.08
C TYR A 225 -4.59 2.32 7.19
N LEU A 226 -3.83 2.03 8.25
CA LEU A 226 -4.29 1.25 9.40
C LEU A 226 -5.18 2.07 10.34
N ALA A 227 -5.01 3.40 10.39
CA ALA A 227 -5.88 4.28 11.20
C ALA A 227 -7.33 4.28 10.72
N PHE A 228 -7.50 4.32 9.39
CA PHE A 228 -8.80 4.54 8.77
C PHE A 228 -9.44 3.27 8.20
N SER A 229 -8.73 2.14 8.22
CA SER A 229 -9.23 0.92 7.64
C SER A 229 -8.77 -0.34 8.35
N ARG A 230 -9.58 -1.40 8.23
CA ARG A 230 -9.30 -2.75 8.73
C ARG A 230 -9.72 -3.80 7.70
N GLN A 231 -9.39 -5.07 7.96
CA GLN A 231 -9.80 -6.17 7.10
C GLN A 231 -11.32 -6.31 7.05
N SER A 232 -11.96 -6.22 8.22
CA SER A 232 -13.41 -6.14 8.40
C SER A 232 -13.71 -5.34 9.66
N PHE A 233 -14.98 -5.24 10.04
CA PHE A 233 -15.32 -4.59 11.30
C PHE A 233 -14.86 -5.41 12.50
N GLU A 234 -14.96 -6.74 12.42
CA GLU A 234 -14.67 -7.69 13.50
C GLU A 234 -13.22 -8.21 13.48
N LYS A 235 -12.52 -8.09 12.35
CA LYS A 235 -11.13 -8.57 12.19
C LYS A 235 -10.14 -7.43 12.05
N GLU A 236 -9.20 -7.40 12.99
CA GLU A 236 -8.03 -6.55 12.91
C GLU A 236 -7.06 -7.02 11.82
N ASP A 237 -6.13 -6.15 11.43
CA ASP A 237 -5.04 -6.53 10.56
C ASP A 237 -4.02 -7.39 11.31
N PRO A 238 -3.30 -8.30 10.62
CA PRO A 238 -2.27 -9.09 11.27
C PRO A 238 -1.20 -8.22 11.96
N ASP A 239 -0.87 -8.56 13.21
CA ASP A 239 0.08 -7.81 14.05
C ASP A 239 1.45 -7.60 13.40
N TYR A 240 1.88 -8.55 12.56
CA TYR A 240 3.17 -8.47 11.87
C TYR A 240 3.26 -7.24 10.95
N ILE A 241 2.15 -6.74 10.39
CA ILE A 241 2.18 -5.58 9.48
C ILE A 241 2.68 -4.36 10.24
N GLN A 242 2.15 -4.10 11.44
CA GLN A 242 2.59 -2.96 12.24
C GLN A 242 4.02 -3.16 12.73
N LYS A 243 4.33 -4.37 13.23
CA LYS A 243 5.66 -4.71 13.72
C LYS A 243 6.75 -4.54 12.65
N GLU A 244 6.53 -5.07 11.44
CA GLU A 244 7.49 -5.00 10.35
C GLU A 244 7.69 -3.56 9.84
N VAL A 245 6.63 -2.76 9.77
CA VAL A 245 6.73 -1.34 9.40
C VAL A 245 7.55 -0.57 10.45
N GLU A 246 7.28 -0.80 11.73
CA GLU A 246 8.04 -0.20 12.83
C GLU A 246 9.51 -0.65 12.84
N GLU A 247 9.77 -1.96 12.70
CA GLU A 247 11.12 -2.51 12.63
C GLU A 247 11.91 -1.98 11.43
N CYS A 248 11.28 -1.90 10.26
CA CYS A 248 11.88 -1.34 9.04
C CYS A 248 12.24 0.13 9.24
N TYR A 249 11.31 0.93 9.79
CA TYR A 249 11.60 2.32 10.13
C TYR A 249 12.78 2.40 11.12
N MET A 250 12.73 1.63 12.21
CA MET A 250 13.79 1.64 13.19
C MET A 250 15.14 1.23 12.58
N TYR A 251 15.18 0.28 11.67
CA TYR A 251 16.42 -0.15 11.01
C TYR A 251 17.07 0.97 10.19
N TYR A 252 16.30 1.67 9.34
CA TYR A 252 16.82 2.76 8.50
C TYR A 252 17.23 4.00 9.29
N PHE A 253 16.63 4.22 10.47
CA PHE A 253 16.87 5.40 11.30
C PHE A 253 17.77 5.13 12.52
N LYS A 254 18.05 3.86 12.90
CA LYS A 254 19.05 3.47 13.91
C LYS A 254 20.49 3.68 13.47
N LEU A 255 20.77 3.64 12.16
CA LEU A 255 22.09 3.92 11.59
C LEU A 255 22.53 5.38 11.76
N ASP A 256 21.62 6.25 12.22
CA ASP A 256 21.93 7.61 12.61
C ASP A 256 22.24 7.66 14.12
N LYS A 257 23.43 8.10 14.53
CA LYS A 257 23.80 8.26 15.97
C LYS A 257 22.87 9.23 16.73
N GLN A 258 21.96 9.91 16.03
CA GLN A 258 20.90 10.76 16.58
C GLN A 258 19.53 10.05 16.71
N ALA A 259 19.43 8.73 16.51
CA ALA A 259 18.17 7.96 16.50
C ALA A 259 17.23 8.23 17.70
N GLY A 260 17.78 8.50 18.89
CA GLY A 260 16.99 8.89 20.06
C GLY A 260 16.21 10.20 19.89
N LYS A 261 16.73 11.16 19.09
CA LYS A 261 16.03 12.40 18.74
C LYS A 261 15.07 12.25 17.56
N ILE A 262 15.23 11.24 16.71
CA ILE A 262 14.41 11.04 15.51
C ILE A 262 13.05 10.41 15.87
N LEU A 263 12.99 9.54 16.88
CA LEU A 263 11.72 9.02 17.38
C LEU A 263 10.80 10.14 17.91
N ASP A 264 11.38 11.18 18.52
CA ASP A 264 10.67 12.40 18.89
C ASP A 264 10.37 13.32 17.69
N LYS A 265 11.17 13.29 16.60
CA LYS A 265 10.81 13.97 15.34
C LYS A 265 9.64 13.31 14.62
N LYS A 266 9.46 11.99 14.71
CA LYS A 266 8.29 11.29 14.16
C LYS A 266 6.99 11.70 14.87
N LYS A 267 7.07 12.05 16.17
CA LYS A 267 5.98 12.66 16.95
C LYS A 267 5.65 14.11 16.57
N ASN A 268 6.38 14.74 15.64
CA ASN A 268 6.15 16.11 15.19
C ASN A 268 5.63 16.19 13.73
N LYS A 269 5.23 15.06 13.14
CA LYS A 269 4.65 14.99 11.78
C LYS A 269 3.17 14.61 11.88
N TYR A 270 2.35 15.29 11.07
CA TYR A 270 0.89 15.18 11.12
C TYR A 270 0.34 13.76 11.05
N SER A 271 0.92 12.87 10.24
CA SER A 271 0.51 11.45 10.14
C SER A 271 0.82 10.66 11.41
N GLY A 272 2.05 10.79 11.92
CA GLY A 272 2.51 10.07 13.11
C GLY A 272 1.80 10.52 14.39
N GLU A 273 1.58 11.82 14.55
CA GLU A 273 0.79 12.38 15.65
C GLU A 273 -0.65 11.90 15.62
N LEU A 274 -1.28 11.94 14.43
CA LEU A 274 -2.67 11.52 14.25
C LEU A 274 -2.85 10.04 14.59
N LEU A 275 -1.90 9.18 14.21
CA LEU A 275 -1.97 7.76 14.52
C LEU A 275 -1.76 7.49 16.00
N HIS A 276 -0.78 8.13 16.62
CA HIS A 276 -0.58 8.02 18.07
C HIS A 276 -1.87 8.43 18.79
N ILE A 277 -2.50 9.51 18.35
CA ILE A 277 -3.81 9.96 18.84
C ILE A 277 -4.93 8.92 18.61
N LEU A 278 -4.92 8.21 17.49
CA LEU A 278 -5.96 7.22 17.13
C LEU A 278 -5.64 5.79 17.61
N LYS A 279 -4.45 5.50 18.13
CA LYS A 279 -4.05 4.15 18.56
C LYS A 279 -3.67 4.06 20.03
N SER A 280 -3.35 5.17 20.68
CA SER A 280 -2.97 5.15 22.09
C SER A 280 -4.16 4.89 23.00
N ASP A 281 -3.95 4.06 24.03
CA ASP A 281 -4.83 3.99 25.19
C ASP A 281 -5.01 5.38 25.78
N ILE A 282 -6.23 5.66 26.27
CA ILE A 282 -6.60 6.94 26.90
C ILE A 282 -5.63 7.30 28.05
N SER A 283 -5.01 6.31 28.69
CA SER A 283 -4.02 6.49 29.76
C SER A 283 -2.66 7.04 29.28
N VAL A 284 -2.25 6.76 28.04
CA VAL A 284 -1.02 7.31 27.43
C VAL A 284 -1.25 8.75 26.95
N PHE A 285 -2.51 9.13 26.75
CA PHE A 285 -2.90 10.47 26.29
C PHE A 285 -2.60 11.57 27.30
N ASP A 286 -2.68 11.32 28.61
CA ASP A 286 -2.37 12.33 29.62
C ASP A 286 -0.90 12.78 29.57
N GLN A 287 0.01 11.92 29.11
CA GLN A 287 1.41 12.29 28.84
C GLN A 287 1.60 13.06 27.51
N TYR A 288 0.74 12.84 26.53
CA TYR A 288 0.78 13.53 25.23
C TYR A 288 0.14 14.92 25.31
N LYS A 289 -0.87 15.06 26.17
CA LYS A 289 -1.66 16.26 26.44
C LYS A 289 -0.84 17.48 26.88
N SER A 290 0.27 17.28 27.59
CA SER A 290 1.20 18.36 27.96
C SER A 290 2.10 18.84 26.82
N LYS A 291 2.15 18.10 25.70
CA LYS A 291 3.02 18.36 24.55
C LYS A 291 2.31 18.98 23.35
N ILE A 292 0.97 18.96 23.31
CA ILE A 292 0.21 19.56 22.21
C ILE A 292 0.11 21.07 22.44
N GLU A 293 1.01 21.81 21.83
CA GLU A 293 0.94 23.27 21.81
C GLU A 293 -0.31 23.75 21.05
N LYS A 294 -0.89 24.88 21.48
CA LYS A 294 -2.00 25.49 20.75
C LYS A 294 -1.55 25.80 19.32
N PRO A 295 -2.31 25.39 18.30
CA PRO A 295 -1.89 25.54 16.92
C PRO A 295 -1.80 27.01 16.55
N GLN A 296 -0.80 27.35 15.72
CA GLN A 296 -0.74 28.66 15.09
C GLN A 296 -2.04 28.90 14.28
N PRO A 297 -2.59 30.13 14.24
CA PRO A 297 -3.91 30.41 13.67
C PRO A 297 -4.11 29.98 12.21
N ASP A 298 -3.01 29.72 11.50
CA ASP A 298 -2.98 29.46 10.06
C ASP A 298 -2.57 28.03 9.70
N SER A 299 -2.17 27.19 10.65
CA SER A 299 -1.75 25.81 10.40
C SER A 299 -2.96 24.86 10.40
N GLU A 300 -3.45 24.49 9.21
CA GLU A 300 -4.57 23.54 9.06
C GLU A 300 -4.25 22.18 9.68
N SER A 301 -3.07 21.63 9.38
CA SER A 301 -2.62 20.34 9.89
C SER A 301 -2.56 20.32 11.42
N GLN A 302 -1.91 21.30 12.06
CA GLN A 302 -1.86 21.36 13.53
C GLN A 302 -3.25 21.58 14.13
N THR A 303 -4.10 22.40 13.50
CA THR A 303 -5.48 22.62 13.95
C THR A 303 -6.30 21.33 13.94
N VAL A 304 -6.18 20.52 12.88
CA VAL A 304 -6.91 19.26 12.77
C VAL A 304 -6.47 18.27 13.86
N LEU A 305 -5.16 18.14 14.10
CA LEU A 305 -4.64 17.27 15.17
C LEU A 305 -5.09 17.72 16.55
N TYR A 306 -4.96 19.02 16.83
CA TYR A 306 -5.34 19.60 18.11
C TYR A 306 -6.81 19.34 18.43
N ILE A 307 -7.70 19.55 17.46
CA ILE A 307 -9.14 19.32 17.64
C ILE A 307 -9.43 17.82 17.82
N LEU A 308 -8.84 16.94 17.00
CA LEU A 308 -9.05 15.49 17.12
C LEU A 308 -8.62 14.96 18.50
N ALA A 309 -7.45 15.38 18.98
CA ALA A 309 -6.98 15.05 20.33
C ALA A 309 -7.98 15.49 21.40
N ASN A 310 -8.50 16.72 21.31
CA ASN A 310 -9.49 17.24 22.26
C ASN A 310 -10.82 16.49 22.22
N ILE A 311 -11.28 16.03 21.04
CA ILE A 311 -12.49 15.22 20.92
C ILE A 311 -12.28 13.87 21.62
N ILE A 312 -11.16 13.19 21.35
CA ILE A 312 -10.84 11.87 21.92
C ILE A 312 -10.70 11.96 23.45
N CYS A 313 -10.10 13.03 23.96
CA CYS A 313 -9.94 13.30 25.40
C CYS A 313 -11.19 13.86 26.10
N SER A 314 -12.28 14.12 25.39
CA SER A 314 -13.43 14.84 25.98
C SER A 314 -14.10 14.15 27.20
N ASP A 315 -13.88 12.85 27.38
CA ASP A 315 -14.37 12.07 28.53
C ASP A 315 -13.44 12.10 29.76
N SER A 316 -12.19 12.58 29.65
CA SER A 316 -11.24 12.59 30.79
C SER A 316 -11.41 13.79 31.74
N GLY A 317 -12.49 14.57 31.58
CA GLY A 317 -12.90 15.60 32.54
C GLY A 317 -12.22 16.97 32.39
N GLU A 318 -11.13 17.08 31.61
CA GLU A 318 -10.45 18.36 31.36
C GLU A 318 -10.74 18.88 29.95
N GLN A 319 -11.62 19.89 29.85
CA GLN A 319 -11.87 20.62 28.60
C GLN A 319 -10.91 21.81 28.51
N PHE A 320 -10.04 21.83 27.49
CA PHE A 320 -9.08 22.91 27.26
C PHE A 320 -9.69 24.16 26.60
N GLU A 321 -10.63 23.94 25.68
CA GLU A 321 -11.32 25.00 24.94
C GLU A 321 -12.78 24.59 24.73
N LYS A 322 -13.68 25.56 24.73
CA LYS A 322 -15.11 25.28 24.47
C LYS A 322 -15.28 24.90 23.00
N ILE A 323 -16.24 24.02 22.69
CA ILE A 323 -16.57 23.63 21.31
C ILE A 323 -16.71 24.82 20.34
N LYS A 324 -17.19 25.98 20.83
CA LYS A 324 -17.32 27.23 20.08
C LYS A 324 -16.00 27.75 19.53
N GLU A 325 -14.89 27.58 20.25
CA GLU A 325 -13.56 28.03 19.83
C GLU A 325 -13.04 27.16 18.67
N PHE A 326 -13.23 25.85 18.75
CA PHE A 326 -12.92 24.94 17.65
C PHE A 326 -13.78 25.21 16.42
N GLN A 327 -15.08 25.45 16.61
CA GLN A 327 -15.98 25.85 15.53
C GLN A 327 -15.49 27.15 14.87
N ALA A 328 -15.12 28.18 15.63
CA ALA A 328 -14.62 29.43 15.09
C ALA A 328 -13.32 29.25 14.27
N ARG A 329 -12.36 28.47 14.78
CA ARG A 329 -11.11 28.15 14.06
C ARG A 329 -11.39 27.42 12.74
N LEU A 330 -12.21 26.38 12.77
CA LEU A 330 -12.57 25.63 11.57
C LEU A 330 -13.38 26.47 10.58
N GLN A 331 -14.23 27.38 11.05
CA GLN A 331 -14.99 28.28 10.20
C GLN A 331 -14.09 29.28 9.48
N LYS A 332 -13.09 29.87 10.18
CA LYS A 332 -12.06 30.71 9.57
C LYS A 332 -11.31 29.96 8.47
N LEU A 333 -10.91 28.71 8.73
CA LEU A 333 -10.28 27.86 7.72
C LEU A 333 -11.24 27.51 6.59
N TRP A 334 -12.50 27.19 6.86
CA TRP A 334 -13.53 26.88 5.86
C TRP A 334 -13.69 28.00 4.84
N LEU A 335 -13.67 29.26 5.29
CA LEU A 335 -13.83 30.46 4.44
C LEU A 335 -12.64 30.71 3.48
N ARG A 336 -11.46 30.12 3.73
CA ARG A 336 -10.28 30.28 2.84
C ARG A 336 -10.41 29.55 1.50
N GLU A 337 -11.44 28.74 1.32
CA GLU A 337 -11.74 27.97 0.09
C GLU A 337 -10.52 27.32 -0.59
N MET A 338 -9.62 26.72 0.21
CA MET A 338 -8.45 26.01 -0.31
C MET A 338 -8.85 24.81 -1.17
N GLN A 339 -8.15 24.66 -2.29
CA GLN A 339 -8.21 23.46 -3.13
C GLN A 339 -7.43 22.33 -2.47
N ASP A 340 -7.84 21.09 -2.76
CA ASP A 340 -7.10 19.87 -2.39
C ASP A 340 -6.89 19.61 -0.87
N ARG A 341 -7.82 20.03 -0.01
CA ARG A 341 -7.79 19.63 1.42
C ARG A 341 -7.91 18.13 1.61
N ARG A 342 -7.31 17.62 2.70
CA ARG A 342 -7.43 16.20 3.06
C ARG A 342 -8.81 15.88 3.69
N PRO A 343 -9.28 14.61 3.65
CA PRO A 343 -10.58 14.23 4.18
C PRO A 343 -10.78 14.51 5.68
N GLU A 344 -9.71 14.49 6.48
CA GLU A 344 -9.72 14.72 7.93
C GLU A 344 -10.26 16.11 8.30
N PHE A 345 -9.91 17.14 7.51
CA PHE A 345 -10.45 18.49 7.72
C PHE A 345 -11.98 18.50 7.59
N TYR A 346 -12.49 17.87 6.54
CA TYR A 346 -13.94 17.80 6.31
C TYR A 346 -14.65 16.92 7.34
N LEU A 347 -14.00 15.85 7.79
CA LEU A 347 -14.48 15.04 8.90
C LEU A 347 -14.71 15.91 10.15
N LEU A 348 -13.76 16.76 10.52
CA LEU A 348 -13.91 17.66 11.67
C LEU A 348 -15.05 18.66 11.52
N ILE A 349 -15.25 19.19 10.31
CA ILE A 349 -16.42 20.04 10.01
C ILE A 349 -17.71 19.26 10.28
N LEU A 350 -17.81 18.02 9.79
CA LEU A 350 -18.99 17.19 10.04
C LEU A 350 -19.19 16.90 11.53
N LEU A 351 -18.13 16.54 12.26
CA LEU A 351 -18.22 16.20 13.68
C LEU A 351 -18.67 17.39 14.54
N LEU A 352 -18.07 18.58 14.34
CA LEU A 352 -18.33 19.74 15.18
C LEU A 352 -19.55 20.57 14.75
N PHE A 353 -19.95 20.50 13.48
CA PHE A 353 -21.12 21.21 12.97
C PHE A 353 -22.31 20.30 12.67
N TRP A 354 -22.24 19.00 13.02
CA TRP A 354 -23.44 18.14 12.93
C TRP A 354 -24.58 18.75 13.75
N PRO A 355 -25.79 18.86 13.18
CA PRO A 355 -26.90 19.52 13.86
C PRO A 355 -27.27 18.81 15.16
N ASP A 356 -27.61 19.60 16.17
CA ASP A 356 -28.00 19.16 17.49
C ASP A 356 -28.99 20.20 18.04
N ASP A 357 -30.12 19.72 18.56
CA ASP A 357 -31.27 20.53 18.97
C ASP A 357 -30.94 21.55 20.06
N VAL A 358 -29.75 21.43 20.69
CA VAL A 358 -29.31 22.25 21.83
C VAL A 358 -28.20 23.26 21.45
N GLN A 359 -27.63 23.21 20.24
CA GLN A 359 -26.55 24.14 19.88
C GLN A 359 -27.08 25.55 19.55
N PRO A 360 -26.51 26.62 20.16
CA PRO A 360 -26.91 27.98 19.83
C PRO A 360 -26.63 28.28 18.36
N ALA A 361 -27.46 29.14 17.76
CA ALA A 361 -27.32 29.55 16.37
C ALA A 361 -25.90 30.08 16.11
N ILE A 362 -25.13 29.33 15.31
CA ILE A 362 -23.81 29.76 14.82
C ILE A 362 -24.05 30.70 13.65
N THR A 363 -23.43 31.88 13.66
CA THR A 363 -23.49 32.80 12.52
C THR A 363 -22.76 32.20 11.33
N ASN A 364 -23.41 32.04 10.17
CA ASN A 364 -22.83 31.54 8.91
C ASN A 364 -22.09 30.18 8.99
N PRO A 365 -22.74 29.10 9.48
CA PRO A 365 -22.06 27.81 9.66
C PRO A 365 -21.67 27.18 8.31
N PRO A 366 -20.61 26.37 8.25
CA PRO A 366 -20.27 25.59 7.06
C PRO A 366 -21.46 24.79 6.54
N ASN A 367 -21.72 24.90 5.23
CA ASN A 367 -22.78 24.10 4.60
C ASN A 367 -22.34 22.62 4.56
N LEU A 368 -23.04 21.78 5.32
CA LEU A 368 -22.70 20.36 5.48
C LEU A 368 -22.84 19.55 4.19
N GLU A 369 -23.78 19.90 3.31
CA GLU A 369 -23.94 19.24 2.01
C GLU A 369 -22.75 19.57 1.07
N LYS A 370 -22.34 20.85 1.02
CA LYS A 370 -21.12 21.28 0.33
C LYS A 370 -19.89 20.60 0.94
N CYS A 371 -19.84 20.45 2.26
CA CYS A 371 -18.78 19.74 2.97
C CYS A 371 -18.71 18.27 2.56
N LEU A 372 -19.83 17.56 2.55
CA LEU A 372 -19.91 16.16 2.12
C LEU A 372 -19.45 15.97 0.68
N ARG A 373 -19.85 16.86 -0.23
CA ARG A 373 -19.40 16.81 -1.63
C ARG A 373 -17.88 16.98 -1.73
N LYS A 374 -17.31 17.96 -1.02
CA LYS A 374 -15.87 18.19 -0.97
C LYS A 374 -15.12 17.01 -0.33
N MET A 375 -15.63 16.45 0.77
CA MET A 375 -15.08 15.28 1.45
C MET A 375 -15.04 14.05 0.54
N ARG A 376 -16.14 13.75 -0.16
CA ARG A 376 -16.22 12.62 -1.09
C ARG A 376 -15.22 12.77 -2.24
N HIS A 377 -15.07 13.97 -2.78
CA HIS A 377 -14.09 14.25 -3.82
C HIS A 377 -12.65 14.06 -3.30
N SER A 378 -12.33 14.65 -2.15
CA SER A 378 -11.02 14.51 -1.49
C SER A 378 -10.68 13.05 -1.16
N TYR A 379 -11.64 12.28 -0.64
CA TYR A 379 -11.46 10.85 -0.39
C TYR A 379 -11.16 10.09 -1.70
N LYS A 380 -11.91 10.38 -2.78
CA LYS A 380 -11.73 9.75 -4.09
C LYS A 380 -10.36 10.03 -4.69
N SER A 381 -9.88 11.27 -4.60
CA SER A 381 -8.57 11.64 -5.16
C SER A 381 -7.40 11.12 -4.33
N LYS A 382 -7.50 11.18 -2.98
CA LYS A 382 -6.35 10.90 -2.10
C LYS A 382 -6.30 9.45 -1.59
N TYR A 383 -7.42 8.89 -1.15
CA TYR A 383 -7.43 7.64 -0.36
C TYR A 383 -8.06 6.45 -1.09
N GLN A 384 -9.00 6.67 -1.99
CA GLN A 384 -9.77 5.58 -2.59
C GLN A 384 -8.91 4.54 -3.30
N LYS A 385 -7.81 4.92 -3.97
CA LYS A 385 -6.92 3.96 -4.65
C LYS A 385 -6.29 2.95 -3.69
N TYR A 386 -6.12 3.31 -2.43
CA TYR A 386 -5.44 2.48 -1.42
C TYR A 386 -6.43 1.76 -0.50
N LEU A 387 -7.54 2.42 -0.14
CA LEU A 387 -8.55 1.86 0.76
C LEU A 387 -9.67 1.08 0.02
N ARG A 388 -9.55 0.90 -1.29
CA ARG A 388 -10.54 0.13 -2.06
C ARG A 388 -10.56 -1.32 -1.58
N GLY A 389 -11.75 -1.82 -1.25
CA GLY A 389 -11.94 -3.20 -0.76
C GLY A 389 -11.66 -3.38 0.73
N ARG A 390 -11.20 -2.34 1.42
CA ARG A 390 -11.01 -2.33 2.86
C ARG A 390 -12.28 -1.91 3.58
N TYR A 391 -12.46 -2.38 4.81
CA TYR A 391 -13.49 -1.87 5.70
C TYR A 391 -13.04 -0.51 6.25
N LEU A 392 -13.86 0.54 6.06
CA LEU A 392 -13.55 1.88 6.55
C LEU A 392 -14.03 2.03 7.99
N LEU A 393 -13.09 2.19 8.92
CA LEU A 393 -13.37 2.25 10.35
C LEU A 393 -14.17 3.52 10.67
N PRO A 394 -15.37 3.44 11.29
CA PRO A 394 -15.97 4.60 11.93
C PRO A 394 -15.04 5.05 13.06
N LEU A 395 -14.61 6.31 13.04
CA LEU A 395 -13.74 6.87 14.07
C LEU A 395 -14.56 7.36 15.27
N PHE A 396 -15.73 7.93 15.01
CA PHE A 396 -16.60 8.47 16.05
C PHE A 396 -18.05 8.08 15.83
N PHE A 397 -18.79 7.93 16.92
CA PHE A 397 -20.24 7.74 16.95
C PHE A 397 -20.93 8.86 17.71
N LEU A 398 -22.17 9.16 17.30
CA LEU A 398 -23.01 10.15 17.98
C LEU A 398 -23.63 9.55 19.24
N ALA A 399 -23.42 10.23 20.37
CA ALA A 399 -23.85 9.83 21.70
C ALA A 399 -24.96 10.72 22.25
N LYS A 400 -25.67 10.25 23.28
CA LYS A 400 -26.75 11.01 23.96
C LYS A 400 -26.25 12.20 24.79
N ARG A 401 -24.94 12.40 24.89
CA ARG A 401 -24.27 13.44 25.68
C ARG A 401 -24.24 14.78 24.90
N LYS A 402 -23.80 15.86 25.56
CA LYS A 402 -23.73 17.21 24.97
C LYS A 402 -22.29 17.69 24.77
N GLY A 403 -22.11 18.75 23.99
CA GLY A 403 -20.78 19.33 23.75
C GLY A 403 -19.87 18.37 22.98
N LEU A 404 -18.59 18.28 23.36
CA LEU A 404 -17.64 17.36 22.70
C LEU A 404 -17.90 15.89 23.07
N GLN A 405 -18.44 15.63 24.26
CA GLN A 405 -18.76 14.28 24.75
C GLN A 405 -19.89 13.60 23.95
N ARG A 406 -20.59 14.34 23.08
CA ARG A 406 -21.53 13.77 22.11
C ARG A 406 -20.83 12.90 21.05
N LEU A 407 -19.51 12.97 20.96
CA LEU A 407 -18.70 12.21 20.02
C LEU A 407 -17.92 11.14 20.79
N ILE A 408 -18.39 9.89 20.73
CA ILE A 408 -17.69 8.77 21.33
C ILE A 408 -16.70 8.21 20.32
N TYR A 409 -15.44 8.14 20.72
CA TYR A 409 -14.41 7.50 19.94
C TYR A 409 -14.62 5.99 19.90
N THR A 410 -14.56 5.37 18.72
CA THR A 410 -15.00 3.97 18.50
C THR A 410 -14.27 2.96 19.39
N LEU A 411 -12.98 3.15 19.68
CA LEU A 411 -12.24 2.24 20.56
C LEU A 411 -12.69 2.30 22.03
N LYS A 412 -13.57 3.23 22.41
CA LYS A 412 -14.20 3.27 23.73
C LYS A 412 -15.49 2.45 23.82
N LEU A 413 -16.00 1.96 22.70
CA LEU A 413 -17.19 1.11 22.68
C LEU A 413 -16.81 -0.31 23.09
N SER A 414 -17.69 -0.97 23.85
CA SER A 414 -17.51 -2.37 24.18
C SER A 414 -17.66 -3.24 22.93
N GLN A 415 -17.04 -4.42 22.93
CA GLN A 415 -17.20 -5.41 21.85
C GLN A 415 -18.69 -5.73 21.59
N THR A 416 -19.49 -5.83 22.65
CA THR A 416 -20.93 -6.07 22.55
C THR A 416 -21.68 -4.91 21.87
N ASP A 417 -21.29 -3.66 22.14
CA ASP A 417 -21.91 -2.51 21.47
C ASP A 417 -21.52 -2.44 20.00
N LEU A 418 -20.28 -2.84 19.66
CA LEU A 418 -19.83 -2.96 18.28
C LEU A 418 -20.64 -4.03 17.53
N GLU A 419 -20.81 -5.23 18.09
CA GLU A 419 -21.65 -6.30 17.49
C GLU A 419 -23.09 -5.85 17.28
N ARG A 420 -23.68 -5.13 18.24
CA ARG A 420 -25.03 -4.55 18.10
C ARG A 420 -25.13 -3.54 16.95
N LEU A 421 -24.05 -2.83 16.60
CA LEU A 421 -24.04 -1.86 15.49
C LEU A 421 -24.07 -2.54 14.11
N THR A 422 -23.39 -3.68 13.96
CA THR A 422 -23.21 -4.35 12.66
C THR A 422 -24.11 -5.55 12.44
N GLU A 423 -24.36 -6.34 13.48
CA GLU A 423 -25.08 -7.62 13.41
C GLU A 423 -26.42 -7.59 14.16
N GLY A 424 -26.64 -6.56 15.00
CA GLY A 424 -27.87 -6.44 15.77
C GLY A 424 -29.12 -6.44 14.88
N ASP A 425 -30.15 -7.20 15.27
CA ASP A 425 -31.49 -7.14 14.67
C ASP A 425 -32.22 -5.81 14.97
N GLY A 426 -31.59 -4.95 15.77
CA GLY A 426 -32.14 -3.70 16.24
C GLY A 426 -33.25 -3.94 17.25
N SER A 427 -33.26 -5.02 18.02
CA SER A 427 -34.17 -5.18 19.16
C SER A 427 -33.66 -4.44 20.40
N GLU A 428 -32.35 -4.46 20.62
CA GLU A 428 -31.70 -3.84 21.78
C GLU A 428 -31.14 -2.45 21.46
N GLU A 429 -31.22 -1.54 22.45
CA GLU A 429 -30.63 -0.21 22.35
C GLU A 429 -29.23 -0.18 22.94
N ILE A 430 -28.31 0.53 22.27
CA ILE A 430 -26.98 0.81 22.78
C ILE A 430 -27.07 1.98 23.77
N LYS A 431 -26.62 1.74 25.01
CA LYS A 431 -26.88 2.63 26.15
C LYS A 431 -26.38 4.06 25.91
N ASP A 432 -25.13 4.23 25.50
CA ASP A 432 -24.48 5.54 25.35
C ASP A 432 -24.73 6.22 23.98
N LEU A 433 -25.13 5.46 22.95
CA LEU A 433 -25.30 5.99 21.60
C LEU A 433 -26.68 6.58 21.35
N GLN A 434 -26.73 7.65 20.57
CA GLN A 434 -27.97 8.30 20.16
C GLN A 434 -28.44 7.70 18.83
N ARG A 435 -29.65 7.13 18.85
CA ARG A 435 -30.36 6.75 17.63
C ARG A 435 -31.03 8.00 17.05
N ILE A 436 -30.81 8.27 15.77
CA ILE A 436 -31.37 9.44 15.08
C ILE A 436 -32.44 9.02 14.09
N ASN A 437 -33.38 9.93 13.82
CA ASN A 437 -34.41 9.74 12.82
C ASN A 437 -33.85 9.93 11.41
N GLY A 438 -34.40 9.19 10.47
CA GLY A 438 -34.07 9.36 9.06
C GLY A 438 -35.13 8.78 8.13
N GLN A 439 -34.84 8.85 6.85
CA GLN A 439 -35.70 8.34 5.80
C GLN A 439 -34.87 7.62 4.74
N VAL A 440 -35.40 6.49 4.27
CA VAL A 440 -34.89 5.80 3.08
C VAL A 440 -35.76 6.17 1.90
N ARG A 441 -35.13 6.72 0.85
CA ARG A 441 -35.74 7.07 -0.44
C ARG A 441 -34.74 6.76 -1.54
N ASP A 442 -35.19 6.14 -2.63
CA ASP A 442 -34.35 5.77 -3.78
C ASP A 442 -33.07 5.01 -3.39
N HIS A 443 -33.21 4.04 -2.46
CA HIS A 443 -32.12 3.25 -1.90
C HIS A 443 -30.99 4.07 -1.25
N LYS A 444 -31.29 5.31 -0.85
CA LYS A 444 -30.39 6.22 -0.12
C LYS A 444 -30.98 6.53 1.25
N VAL A 445 -30.10 6.70 2.24
CA VAL A 445 -30.47 7.09 3.60
C VAL A 445 -30.21 8.57 3.79
N PHE A 446 -31.17 9.24 4.43
CA PHE A 446 -31.06 10.62 4.84
C PHE A 446 -31.29 10.69 6.35
N ALA A 447 -30.36 11.32 7.07
CA ALA A 447 -30.56 11.73 8.45
C ALA A 447 -31.48 12.96 8.47
N ILE A 448 -32.50 12.94 9.32
CA ILE A 448 -33.41 14.06 9.53
C ILE A 448 -33.02 14.73 10.84
N THR A 449 -32.60 15.99 10.76
CA THR A 449 -32.21 16.82 11.91
C THR A 449 -32.88 18.18 11.81
N GLY A 450 -33.93 18.37 12.61
CA GLY A 450 -34.85 19.50 12.46
C GLY A 450 -35.49 19.52 11.06
N GLU A 451 -35.38 20.65 10.37
CA GLU A 451 -35.87 20.81 8.99
C GLU A 451 -34.86 20.34 7.92
N LYS A 452 -33.64 19.94 8.30
CA LYS A 452 -32.58 19.57 7.36
C LYS A 452 -32.55 18.06 7.12
N GLN A 453 -32.27 17.70 5.87
CA GLN A 453 -32.00 16.32 5.46
C GLN A 453 -30.56 16.20 4.97
N ILE A 454 -29.78 15.29 5.58
CA ILE A 454 -28.37 15.09 5.24
C ILE A 454 -28.19 13.65 4.77
N GLN A 455 -27.68 13.46 3.54
CA GLN A 455 -27.45 12.11 3.02
C GLN A 455 -26.31 11.41 3.78
N VAL A 456 -26.57 10.19 4.24
CA VAL A 456 -25.59 9.32 4.91
C VAL A 456 -25.42 8.00 4.15
N THR A 457 -24.29 7.34 4.33
CA THR A 457 -24.03 6.05 3.68
C THR A 457 -24.61 4.93 4.56
N PRO A 458 -25.43 4.00 4.08
CA PRO A 458 -25.80 2.85 4.88
C PRO A 458 -24.59 1.94 5.11
N HIS A 459 -24.40 1.46 6.35
CA HIS A 459 -23.38 0.46 6.66
C HIS A 459 -23.65 -0.83 5.86
N ASP A 460 -24.87 -1.37 6.01
CA ASP A 460 -25.36 -2.48 5.21
C ASP A 460 -26.25 -1.95 4.07
N ARG A 461 -25.86 -2.23 2.82
CA ARG A 461 -26.66 -1.83 1.65
C ARG A 461 -27.97 -2.58 1.52
N ALA A 462 -28.08 -3.80 2.04
CA ALA A 462 -29.32 -4.57 1.99
C ALA A 462 -30.41 -3.93 2.86
N SER A 463 -30.02 -3.25 3.95
CA SER A 463 -30.92 -2.52 4.85
C SER A 463 -31.68 -1.33 4.22
N VAL A 464 -31.40 -0.94 2.97
CA VAL A 464 -32.05 0.19 2.27
C VAL A 464 -32.86 -0.25 1.04
N CYS A 465 -33.26 -1.51 1.00
CA CYS A 465 -34.07 -2.05 -0.10
C CYS A 465 -35.50 -1.47 -0.13
N LYS A 466 -36.07 -1.13 1.03
CA LYS A 466 -37.43 -0.58 1.16
C LYS A 466 -37.41 0.93 1.36
N GLN A 467 -38.46 1.63 0.92
CA GLN A 467 -38.63 3.05 1.27
C GLN A 467 -39.38 3.17 2.59
N GLY A 468 -39.09 4.22 3.37
CA GLY A 468 -39.80 4.44 4.63
C GLY A 468 -39.05 5.29 5.64
N GLN A 469 -39.72 5.58 6.75
CA GLN A 469 -39.10 6.23 7.90
C GLN A 469 -38.25 5.21 8.65
N VAL A 470 -37.03 5.60 8.98
CA VAL A 470 -36.06 4.75 9.66
C VAL A 470 -35.46 5.46 10.87
N SER A 471 -34.74 4.68 11.66
CA SER A 471 -33.92 5.17 12.76
C SER A 471 -32.64 4.35 12.82
N PHE A 472 -31.50 4.99 13.11
CA PHE A 472 -30.19 4.35 13.06
C PHE A 472 -29.17 5.05 13.97
N TYR A 473 -28.05 4.39 14.25
CA TYR A 473 -26.90 5.01 14.91
C TYR A 473 -26.01 5.67 13.87
N LEU A 474 -25.53 6.88 14.16
CA LEU A 474 -24.69 7.65 13.24
C LEU A 474 -23.22 7.50 13.62
N GLY A 475 -22.43 6.91 12.73
CA GLY A 475 -20.97 6.88 12.82
C GLY A 475 -20.32 7.75 11.74
N PHE A 476 -19.07 8.14 11.94
CA PHE A 476 -18.30 8.97 11.01
C PHE A 476 -16.97 8.30 10.70
N ASN A 477 -16.73 7.96 9.42
CA ASN A 477 -15.43 7.48 8.95
C ASN A 477 -14.77 8.51 8.04
N ILE A 478 -13.56 8.20 7.55
CA ILE A 478 -12.77 9.10 6.71
C ILE A 478 -13.42 9.43 5.35
N ARG A 479 -14.49 8.71 4.97
CA ARG A 479 -15.28 8.97 3.75
C ARG A 479 -16.56 9.77 4.04
N GLY A 480 -17.04 9.77 5.27
CA GLY A 480 -18.17 10.58 5.72
C GLY A 480 -19.09 9.86 6.72
N PRO A 481 -20.33 10.34 6.89
CA PRO A 481 -21.29 9.80 7.83
C PRO A 481 -21.88 8.47 7.32
N VAL A 482 -22.07 7.54 8.25
CA VAL A 482 -22.53 6.18 8.02
C VAL A 482 -23.67 5.84 8.99
N ALA A 483 -24.75 5.26 8.47
CA ALA A 483 -25.89 4.78 9.23
C ALA A 483 -25.71 3.29 9.59
N TYR A 484 -25.63 3.00 10.88
CA TYR A 484 -25.49 1.66 11.45
C TYR A 484 -26.81 1.20 12.07
N ASN A 485 -27.06 -0.11 12.04
CA ASN A 485 -28.25 -0.72 12.61
C ASN A 485 -29.56 -0.01 12.20
N ILE A 486 -29.83 0.03 10.88
CA ILE A 486 -31.00 0.73 10.32
C ILE A 486 -32.28 -0.03 10.65
N ARG A 487 -33.17 0.61 11.40
CA ARG A 487 -34.48 0.09 11.80
C ARG A 487 -35.59 0.87 11.11
N TYR A 488 -36.48 0.18 10.39
CA TYR A 488 -37.70 0.80 9.88
C TYR A 488 -38.69 1.02 11.01
N LYS A 489 -39.34 2.18 10.99
CA LYS A 489 -40.48 2.42 11.86
C LYS A 489 -41.65 1.62 11.29
N ASP A 490 -42.21 0.71 12.07
CA ASP A 490 -43.35 -0.10 11.68
C ASP A 490 -44.43 0.82 11.06
N THR A 491 -44.89 0.47 9.86
CA THR A 491 -46.08 1.09 9.31
C THR A 491 -47.30 0.59 10.08
N PHE A 492 -48.41 1.34 10.05
CA PHE A 492 -49.66 0.92 10.69
C PHE A 492 -50.07 -0.52 10.31
N GLU A 493 -49.74 -0.96 9.09
CA GLU A 493 -50.00 -2.32 8.58
C GLU A 493 -49.14 -3.39 9.25
N ASP A 494 -47.84 -3.13 9.48
CA ASP A 494 -46.92 -4.08 10.13
C ASP A 494 -47.34 -4.40 11.57
N TYR A 495 -47.88 -3.40 12.28
CA TYR A 495 -48.43 -3.55 13.64
C TYR A 495 -49.60 -4.55 13.66
N TYR A 496 -50.55 -4.44 12.72
CA TYR A 496 -51.69 -5.36 12.65
C TYR A 496 -51.28 -6.76 12.23
N VAL A 497 -50.31 -6.91 11.33
CA VAL A 497 -49.77 -8.22 10.93
C VAL A 497 -49.06 -8.91 12.12
N LYS A 498 -48.23 -8.18 12.89
CA LYS A 498 -47.62 -8.70 14.12
C LYS A 498 -48.67 -9.13 15.14
N LYS A 499 -49.66 -8.27 15.42
CA LYS A 499 -50.72 -8.51 16.39
C LYS A 499 -51.65 -9.66 15.98
N ALA A 500 -51.91 -9.82 14.68
CA ALA A 500 -52.65 -10.96 14.13
C ALA A 500 -51.87 -12.27 14.31
N ASN A 501 -50.56 -12.26 14.03
CA ASN A 501 -49.71 -13.44 14.20
C ASN A 501 -49.54 -13.85 15.69
N GLU A 502 -49.49 -12.88 16.62
CA GLU A 502 -49.48 -13.16 18.06
C GLU A 502 -50.80 -13.78 18.54
N ARG A 503 -51.95 -13.30 18.04
CA ARG A 503 -53.27 -13.89 18.34
C ARG A 503 -53.38 -15.33 17.82
N ILE A 504 -52.87 -15.61 16.63
CA ILE A 504 -52.84 -16.96 16.05
C ILE A 504 -51.92 -17.91 16.86
N LYS A 505 -50.83 -17.40 17.45
CA LYS A 505 -49.97 -18.19 18.35
C LYS A 505 -50.64 -18.49 19.69
N GLN A 506 -51.50 -17.60 20.19
CA GLN A 506 -52.26 -17.82 21.43
C GLN A 506 -53.41 -18.82 21.26
N THR A 507 -54.04 -18.89 20.09
CA THR A 507 -55.11 -19.87 19.81
C THR A 507 -54.60 -21.28 19.50
N LYS A 508 -53.29 -21.46 19.28
CA LYS A 508 -52.65 -22.78 19.06
C LYS A 508 -52.09 -23.44 20.31
N LYS A 509 -52.26 -22.86 21.51
CA LYS A 509 -51.96 -23.59 22.76
C LYS A 509 -53.11 -24.58 23.03
N PRO A 510 -52.85 -25.89 23.21
CA PRO A 510 -53.90 -26.85 23.53
C PRO A 510 -54.54 -26.48 24.88
N PRO A 511 -55.85 -26.70 25.07
CA PRO A 511 -56.46 -26.57 26.38
C PRO A 511 -55.78 -27.57 27.33
N LYS A 512 -55.50 -27.12 28.55
CA LYS A 512 -54.88 -27.93 29.62
C LYS A 512 -55.77 -29.09 30.03
#